data_AF-A0A6A6E9M1-F1
#
_entry.id   AF-A0A6A6E9M1-F1
#
_cell.length_a   1.000
_cell.length_b   1.000
_cell.length_c   1.000
_cell.angle_alpha   90.00
_cell.angle_beta   90.00
_cell.angle_gamma   90.00
#
_symmetry.space_group_name_H-M   'P 1'
#
loop_
_entity.id
_entity.type
_entity.pdbx_description
1 polymer ?
#
loop_
_entity_poly.entity_id
_entity_poly.type
_entity_poly.pdbx_seq_one_letter_code
_entity_poly.pdbx_strand_id
1 'polypeptide(L)'
;MDLSAVLPAQVGLSQRKMHRAHEFLDSVSNPSSKDEGALNTLEFDLPVADAERLLKTEYFVYEHDESGYAHFACDEYYVAAHISEHINIITSTLRWDIIPYHYISRRNVLNLADPVMGSHPNREKSHGTRKPTAHTGNTNSLQNCLNEKTPAYLRALYNIPEPTDTPSKGNSFGVVEYNSSTHIPLDLD
;
A
#
# COMPACT_ATOMS: atom_id res chain seq x y z
N MET A 1 9.58 14.70 18.85
CA MET A 1 10.25 13.96 17.76
C MET A 1 11.74 14.36 17.74
N ASP A 2 12.66 13.53 17.23
CA ASP A 2 14.05 13.97 17.03
C ASP A 2 14.10 14.98 15.89
N LEU A 3 14.49 16.21 16.20
CA LEU A 3 14.53 17.33 15.25
C LEU A 3 15.59 17.15 14.14
N SER A 4 16.56 16.27 14.36
CA SER A 4 17.58 15.91 13.37
C SER A 4 17.19 14.74 12.48
N ALA A 5 16.09 14.05 12.78
CA ALA A 5 15.58 12.98 11.94
C ALA A 5 15.20 13.53 10.56
N VAL A 6 15.48 12.74 9.52
CA VAL A 6 15.20 13.11 8.13
C VAL A 6 13.79 12.68 7.76
N LEU A 7 13.00 13.63 7.28
CA LEU A 7 11.64 13.48 6.81
C LEU A 7 11.62 13.50 5.27
N PRO A 8 11.13 12.44 4.60
CA PRO A 8 10.89 12.48 3.16
C PRO A 8 9.66 13.34 2.89
N ALA A 9 9.89 14.56 2.40
CA ALA A 9 8.85 15.50 2.05
C ALA A 9 8.46 15.37 0.57
N GLN A 10 7.16 15.39 0.31
CA GLN A 10 6.62 15.30 -1.04
C GLN A 10 5.52 16.35 -1.23
N VAL A 11 5.69 17.18 -2.26
CA VAL A 11 4.83 18.32 -2.57
C VAL A 11 4.29 18.16 -3.99
N GLY A 12 3.00 17.86 -4.08
CA GLY A 12 2.28 17.83 -5.35
C GLY A 12 1.98 19.25 -5.82
N LEU A 13 2.35 19.56 -7.06
CA LEU A 13 2.16 20.87 -7.68
C LEU A 13 0.77 20.99 -8.32
N SER A 14 0.21 22.19 -8.32
CA SER A 14 -1.05 22.51 -8.97
C SER A 14 -0.97 22.27 -10.48
N GLN A 15 -1.85 21.39 -10.99
CA GLN A 15 -1.87 21.06 -12.41
C GLN A 15 -2.71 22.06 -13.20
N ARG A 16 -2.17 22.52 -14.33
CA ARG A 16 -2.92 23.30 -15.33
C ARG A 16 -3.58 22.32 -16.32
N LYS A 17 -4.75 22.70 -16.85
CA LYS A 17 -5.48 21.92 -17.89
C LYS A 17 -5.97 20.54 -17.43
N MET A 18 -6.52 20.45 -16.22
CA MET A 18 -7.16 19.21 -15.73
C MET A 18 -8.23 18.62 -16.65
N HIS A 19 -8.85 19.41 -17.54
CA HIS A 19 -9.78 18.89 -18.56
C HIS A 19 -9.14 17.87 -19.52
N ARG A 20 -7.80 17.81 -19.62
CA ARG A 20 -7.06 16.79 -20.39
C ARG A 20 -6.44 15.70 -19.51
N ALA A 21 -6.87 15.59 -18.25
CA ALA A 21 -6.34 14.58 -17.33
C ALA A 21 -6.45 13.16 -17.90
N HIS A 22 -7.53 12.86 -18.64
CA HIS A 22 -7.69 11.56 -19.30
C HIS A 22 -6.59 11.28 -20.33
N GLU A 23 -6.24 12.26 -21.16
CA GLU A 23 -5.18 12.12 -22.17
C GLU A 23 -3.80 11.94 -21.52
N PHE A 24 -3.54 12.65 -20.41
CA PHE A 24 -2.32 12.49 -19.63
C PHE A 24 -2.25 11.12 -18.94
N LEU A 25 -3.35 10.67 -18.33
CA LEU A 25 -3.40 9.34 -17.70
C LEU A 25 -3.19 8.23 -18.72
N ASP A 26 -3.78 8.35 -19.90
CA ASP A 26 -3.57 7.39 -20.99
C ASP A 26 -2.12 7.41 -21.48
N SER A 27 -1.50 8.60 -21.57
CA SER A 27 -0.10 8.70 -21.97
C SER A 27 0.85 8.05 -20.97
N VAL A 28 0.69 8.30 -19.66
CA VAL A 28 1.61 7.76 -18.64
C VAL A 28 1.32 6.32 -18.22
N SER A 29 0.08 5.84 -18.43
CA SER A 29 -0.29 4.44 -18.10
C SER A 29 0.04 3.48 -19.23
N ASN A 30 0.28 3.99 -20.45
CA ASN A 30 0.61 3.16 -21.58
C ASN A 30 2.06 2.64 -21.45
N PRO A 31 2.28 1.31 -21.33
CA PRO A 31 3.60 0.72 -21.15
C PRO A 31 4.53 0.92 -22.37
N SER A 32 4.00 1.37 -23.50
CA SER A 32 4.78 1.73 -24.70
C SER A 32 5.08 3.23 -24.82
N SER A 33 4.57 4.06 -23.90
CA SER A 33 4.88 5.48 -23.87
C SER A 33 6.31 5.73 -23.38
N LYS A 34 6.89 6.87 -23.79
CA LYS A 34 8.17 7.36 -23.23
C LYS A 34 7.98 8.33 -22.07
N ASP A 35 6.73 8.64 -21.74
CA ASP A 35 6.39 9.60 -20.69
C ASP A 35 6.35 8.83 -19.36
N GLU A 36 7.45 8.90 -18.62
CA GLU A 36 7.51 8.34 -17.28
C GLU A 36 6.66 9.21 -16.33
N GLY A 37 5.80 8.54 -15.55
CA GLY A 37 4.72 9.16 -14.77
C GLY A 37 5.17 10.12 -13.67
N ALA A 38 4.19 10.92 -13.23
CA ALA A 38 4.20 11.83 -12.07
C ALA A 38 5.29 12.92 -12.02
N LEU A 39 5.55 13.60 -13.15
CA LEU A 39 6.41 14.79 -13.23
C LEU A 39 5.95 16.02 -12.41
N ASN A 40 4.84 15.95 -11.68
CA ASN A 40 4.21 17.09 -11.01
C ASN A 40 4.38 17.07 -9.49
N THR A 41 5.40 16.36 -9.00
CA THR A 41 5.68 16.22 -7.58
C THR A 41 7.13 16.56 -7.30
N LEU A 42 7.37 17.41 -6.29
CA LEU A 42 8.70 17.66 -5.76
C LEU A 42 8.94 16.77 -4.55
N GLU A 43 10.00 15.98 -4.61
CA GLU A 43 10.43 15.09 -3.52
C GLU A 43 11.79 15.54 -3.01
N PHE A 44 11.90 15.70 -1.70
CA PHE A 44 13.15 16.08 -1.06
C PHE A 44 13.16 15.65 0.40
N ASP A 45 14.35 15.29 0.87
CA ASP A 45 14.60 14.94 2.25
C ASP A 45 14.96 16.19 3.05
N LEU A 46 14.35 16.36 4.22
CA LEU A 46 14.57 17.51 5.08
C LEU A 46 14.61 17.09 6.56
N PRO A 47 15.48 17.68 7.41
CA PRO A 47 15.36 17.50 8.85
C PRO A 47 13.99 17.95 9.37
N VAL A 48 13.45 17.28 10.38
CA VAL A 48 12.16 17.65 11.00
C VAL A 48 12.14 19.13 11.39
N ALA A 49 13.22 19.65 11.98
CA ALA A 49 13.33 21.06 12.35
C ALA A 49 13.13 22.02 11.16
N ASP A 50 13.70 21.68 10.00
CA ASP A 50 13.57 22.51 8.80
C ASP A 50 12.17 22.37 8.20
N ALA A 51 11.55 21.19 8.31
CA ALA A 51 10.20 20.94 7.80
C ALA A 51 9.16 21.69 8.63
N GLU A 52 9.28 21.66 9.96
CA GLU A 52 8.49 22.46 10.91
C GLU A 52 8.63 23.96 10.62
N ARG A 53 9.85 24.43 10.35
CA ARG A 53 10.10 25.83 9.99
C ARG A 53 9.48 26.21 8.64
N LEU A 54 9.62 25.36 7.63
CA LEU A 54 9.15 25.62 6.27
C LEU A 54 7.61 25.66 6.20
N LEU A 55 6.97 24.70 6.86
CA LEU A 55 5.53 24.52 6.86
C LEU A 55 4.84 25.18 8.07
N LYS A 56 5.60 25.85 8.95
CA LYS A 56 5.11 26.45 10.20
C LYS A 56 4.17 25.51 10.95
N THR A 57 4.64 24.29 11.16
CA THR A 57 3.89 23.18 11.73
C THR A 57 4.66 22.59 12.90
N GLU A 58 3.99 21.76 13.70
CA GLU A 58 4.62 20.88 14.69
C GLU A 58 4.30 19.43 14.31
N TYR A 59 5.31 18.55 14.32
CA TYR A 59 5.12 17.13 14.04
C TYR A 59 5.01 16.32 15.32
N PHE A 60 3.99 15.47 15.36
CA PHE A 60 3.71 14.54 16.45
C PHE A 60 3.83 13.10 15.96
N VAL A 61 4.15 12.19 16.89
CA VAL A 61 4.12 10.75 16.65
C VAL A 61 2.87 10.20 17.35
N TYR A 62 1.97 9.63 16.56
CA TYR A 62 0.74 9.01 17.02
C TYR A 62 0.95 7.50 17.04
N GLU A 63 0.76 6.89 18.21
CA GLU A 63 0.84 5.45 18.41
C GLU A 63 -0.57 4.88 18.59
N HIS A 64 -0.85 3.75 17.93
CA HIS A 64 -2.09 3.02 18.09
C HIS A 64 -1.91 1.89 19.11
N ASP A 65 -2.49 2.10 20.30
CA ASP A 65 -2.31 1.29 21.52
C ASP A 65 -2.43 -0.24 21.31
N GLU A 66 -3.38 -0.70 20.49
CA GLU A 66 -3.62 -2.15 20.32
C GLU A 66 -2.61 -2.82 19.38
N SER A 67 -2.06 -2.06 18.44
CA SER A 67 -1.21 -2.61 17.37
C SER A 67 0.26 -2.24 17.49
N GLY A 68 0.59 -1.23 18.31
CA GLY A 68 1.92 -0.65 18.38
C GLY A 68 2.35 0.12 17.11
N TYR A 69 1.45 0.36 16.16
CA TYR A 69 1.73 1.18 14.99
C TYR A 69 1.94 2.62 15.39
N ALA A 70 3.04 3.21 14.92
CA ALA A 70 3.32 4.62 15.12
C ALA A 70 3.45 5.32 13.77
N HIS A 71 2.75 6.44 13.60
CA HIS A 71 2.84 7.30 12.43
C HIS A 71 3.20 8.71 12.87
N PHE A 72 3.95 9.45 12.06
CA PHE A 72 4.10 10.88 12.28
C PHE A 72 3.06 11.64 11.46
N ALA A 73 2.53 12.71 12.05
CA ALA A 73 1.61 13.62 11.39
C ALA A 73 1.68 14.99 12.06
N CYS A 74 1.02 15.97 11.46
CA CYS A 74 0.81 17.28 12.06
C CYS A 74 -0.66 17.68 11.99
N ASP A 75 -1.13 18.44 12.98
CA ASP A 75 -2.53 18.88 13.04
C ASP A 75 -2.83 20.01 12.04
N GLU A 76 -1.90 20.97 11.89
CA GLU A 76 -2.06 22.14 11.05
C GLU A 76 -0.72 22.60 10.47
N TYR A 77 -0.73 23.12 9.24
CA TYR A 77 0.44 23.69 8.59
C TYR A 77 0.07 24.95 7.81
N TYR A 78 1.07 25.79 7.55
CA TYR A 78 0.92 27.06 6.85
C TYR A 78 2.01 27.23 5.79
N VAL A 79 1.60 27.67 4.60
CA VAL A 79 2.49 28.04 3.51
C VAL A 79 2.29 29.52 3.15
N ALA A 80 3.27 30.11 2.44
CA ALA A 80 3.12 31.49 1.96
C ALA A 80 2.02 31.59 0.90
N ALA A 81 1.20 32.64 0.98
CA ALA A 81 0.00 32.80 0.13
C ALA A 81 0.30 32.79 -1.39
N HIS A 82 1.47 33.27 -1.81
CA HIS A 82 1.86 33.25 -3.23
C HIS A 82 2.29 31.85 -3.70
N ILE A 83 2.65 30.94 -2.79
CA ILE A 83 3.06 29.57 -3.10
C ILE A 83 1.88 28.61 -3.00
N SER A 84 0.88 28.91 -2.14
CA SER A 84 -0.31 28.06 -2.01
C SER A 84 -1.06 27.89 -3.33
N GLU A 85 -1.01 28.87 -4.24
CA GLU A 85 -1.62 28.75 -5.58
C GLU A 85 -0.92 27.70 -6.46
N HIS A 86 0.31 27.33 -6.14
CA HIS A 86 1.14 26.38 -6.88
C HIS A 86 1.24 25.02 -6.21
N ILE A 87 0.74 24.88 -4.99
CA ILE A 87 0.74 23.63 -4.23
C ILE A 87 -0.68 23.04 -4.28
N ASN A 88 -0.78 21.79 -4.71
CA ASN A 88 -2.01 21.02 -4.64
C ASN A 88 -2.11 20.26 -3.31
N ILE A 89 -1.04 19.55 -2.94
CA ILE A 89 -1.01 18.73 -1.73
C ILE A 89 0.41 18.63 -1.20
N ILE A 90 0.56 18.58 0.12
CA ILE A 90 1.81 18.21 0.79
C ILE A 90 1.50 16.91 1.52
N THR A 91 2.04 15.80 1.03
CA THR A 91 1.70 14.47 1.59
C THR A 91 2.48 14.16 2.87
N SER A 92 3.52 14.94 3.19
CA SER A 92 4.31 14.78 4.41
C SER A 92 3.57 15.18 5.69
N THR A 93 2.38 15.78 5.60
CA THR A 93 1.58 16.21 6.76
C THR A 93 0.82 15.06 7.41
N LEU A 94 0.50 14.02 6.62
CA LEU A 94 -0.24 12.87 7.09
C LEU A 94 0.17 11.64 6.27
N ARG A 95 1.12 10.87 6.81
CA ARG A 95 1.70 9.70 6.16
C ARG A 95 1.20 8.42 6.84
N TRP A 96 0.24 7.76 6.20
CA TRP A 96 -0.30 6.46 6.65
C TRP A 96 0.52 5.25 6.21
N ASP A 97 1.49 5.45 5.31
CA ASP A 97 2.33 4.44 4.66
C ASP A 97 3.59 4.07 5.45
N ILE A 98 3.72 4.54 6.69
CA ILE A 98 4.94 4.36 7.48
C ILE A 98 4.87 3.10 8.34
N ILE A 99 5.89 2.28 8.18
CA ILE A 99 6.18 1.06 8.96
C ILE A 99 6.45 1.46 10.43
N PRO A 100 5.91 0.73 11.42
CA PRO A 100 5.99 1.07 12.85
C PRO A 100 7.39 1.39 13.35
N TYR A 101 7.52 2.44 14.16
CA TYR A 101 8.75 2.82 14.88
C TYR A 101 9.29 1.68 15.78
N HIS A 102 8.40 0.81 16.27
CA HIS A 102 8.76 -0.38 17.04
C HIS A 102 9.50 -1.47 16.24
N TYR A 103 9.49 -1.44 14.91
CA TYR A 103 10.26 -2.38 14.10
C TYR A 103 11.76 -2.04 14.05
N ILE A 104 12.10 -0.76 14.27
CA ILE A 104 13.48 -0.25 14.18
C ILE A 104 14.18 -0.34 15.55
N SER A 105 13.42 -0.28 16.65
CA SER A 105 13.95 -0.48 18.00
C SER A 105 13.61 -1.86 18.56
N ARG A 106 14.61 -2.75 18.42
CA ARG A 106 14.81 -4.06 19.08
C ARG A 106 14.37 -5.26 18.27
N ARG A 107 15.39 -5.97 17.77
CA ARG A 107 15.34 -7.42 17.52
C ARG A 107 14.82 -8.13 18.77
N ASN A 108 13.54 -8.49 18.76
CA ASN A 108 12.99 -9.65 19.46
C ASN A 108 11.75 -10.09 18.69
N VAL A 109 12.03 -10.71 17.54
CA VAL A 109 11.09 -11.50 16.74
C VAL A 109 10.54 -12.65 17.60
N LEU A 110 9.46 -12.44 18.33
CA LEU A 110 8.75 -13.53 19.03
C LEU A 110 7.23 -13.34 19.16
N ASN A 111 6.58 -12.38 18.50
CA ASN A 111 5.11 -12.30 18.50
C ASN A 111 4.54 -12.53 17.10
N LEU A 112 4.23 -13.80 16.82
CA LEU A 112 3.50 -14.30 15.63
C LEU A 112 2.00 -13.90 15.64
N ALA A 113 1.65 -12.84 16.38
CA ALA A 113 0.30 -12.36 16.61
C ALA A 113 0.16 -10.85 16.33
N ASP A 114 1.14 -10.24 15.67
CA ASP A 114 1.03 -8.85 15.25
C ASP A 114 0.00 -8.70 14.12
N PRO A 115 -0.92 -7.72 14.21
CA PRO A 115 -1.99 -7.50 13.24
C PRO A 115 -1.49 -7.06 11.86
N VAL A 116 -0.17 -6.90 11.70
CA VAL A 116 0.52 -6.64 10.42
C VAL A 116 0.66 -7.91 9.57
N MET A 117 0.70 -9.09 10.20
CA MET A 117 0.72 -10.38 9.51
C MET A 117 -0.68 -10.99 9.47
N GLY A 118 -1.52 -10.49 8.56
CA GLY A 118 -2.69 -11.21 8.03
C GLY A 118 -3.72 -11.75 9.04
N SER A 119 -3.69 -11.31 10.30
CA SER A 119 -4.59 -11.81 11.33
C SER A 119 -5.74 -10.83 11.48
N HIS A 120 -6.69 -10.91 10.55
CA HIS A 120 -8.04 -10.45 10.84
C HIS A 120 -8.50 -11.14 12.15
N PRO A 121 -9.24 -10.45 13.04
CA PRO A 121 -9.74 -11.03 14.30
C PRO A 121 -10.70 -12.21 14.08
N ASN A 122 -11.00 -12.56 12.83
CA ASN A 122 -11.77 -13.74 12.43
C ASN A 122 -10.87 -14.88 11.90
N ARG A 123 -9.69 -15.08 12.49
CA ARG A 123 -8.92 -16.30 12.29
C ARG A 123 -9.59 -17.42 13.09
N GLU A 124 -10.62 -18.02 12.51
CA GLU A 124 -11.09 -19.32 12.96
C GLU A 124 -9.88 -20.24 13.06
N LYS A 125 -9.66 -20.79 14.25
CA LYS A 125 -8.61 -21.76 14.53
C LYS A 125 -8.83 -22.93 13.57
N SER A 126 -8.09 -22.94 12.46
CA SER A 126 -8.08 -24.07 11.54
C SER A 126 -7.48 -25.25 12.30
N HIS A 127 -8.36 -26.01 12.92
CA HIS A 127 -8.04 -27.26 13.57
C HIS A 127 -7.68 -28.25 12.46
N GLY A 128 -6.40 -28.56 12.31
CA GLY A 128 -5.95 -29.71 11.54
C GLY A 128 -4.94 -29.37 10.46
N THR A 129 -3.73 -29.85 10.68
CA THR A 129 -2.74 -30.17 9.65
C THR A 129 -3.36 -31.01 8.54
N ARG A 130 -3.83 -30.36 7.47
CA ARG A 130 -4.15 -31.04 6.22
C ARG A 130 -3.29 -30.42 5.12
N LYS A 131 -2.28 -31.18 4.69
CA LYS A 131 -1.49 -30.86 3.50
C LYS A 131 -2.45 -30.61 2.33
N PRO A 132 -2.16 -29.67 1.41
CA PRO A 132 -2.95 -29.51 0.20
C PRO A 132 -2.85 -30.81 -0.60
N THR A 133 -3.89 -31.63 -0.50
CA THR A 133 -4.04 -32.80 -1.36
C THR A 133 -4.59 -32.30 -2.68
N ALA A 134 -3.83 -32.50 -3.77
CA ALA A 134 -4.33 -32.28 -5.12
C ALA A 134 -5.71 -32.95 -5.27
N HIS A 135 -6.74 -32.14 -5.51
CA HIS A 135 -8.10 -32.63 -5.67
C HIS A 135 -8.19 -33.45 -6.96
N THR A 136 -8.03 -34.76 -6.84
CA THR A 136 -8.59 -35.70 -7.81
C THR A 136 -10.11 -35.57 -7.74
N GLY A 137 -10.70 -35.24 -8.89
CA GLY A 137 -12.11 -34.94 -9.02
C GLY A 137 -12.99 -35.99 -8.35
N ASN A 138 -13.72 -35.57 -7.32
CA ASN A 138 -14.95 -36.24 -6.95
C ASN A 138 -16.03 -35.20 -6.72
N THR A 139 -17.02 -35.28 -7.61
CA THR A 139 -18.27 -34.55 -7.57
C THR A 139 -18.98 -34.80 -6.24
N ASN A 140 -19.58 -33.73 -5.67
CA ASN A 140 -20.59 -33.74 -4.61
C ASN A 140 -20.12 -33.48 -3.17
N SER A 141 -19.59 -32.28 -2.93
CA SER A 141 -19.88 -31.55 -1.69
C SER A 141 -19.64 -30.05 -1.90
N LEU A 142 -20.68 -29.32 -2.34
CA LEU A 142 -20.73 -27.85 -2.28
C LEU A 142 -20.53 -27.30 -0.85
N GLN A 143 -20.66 -28.16 0.17
CA GLN A 143 -20.44 -27.79 1.57
C GLN A 143 -18.95 -27.62 1.93
N ASN A 144 -18.03 -28.32 1.26
CA ASN A 144 -16.59 -28.13 1.49
C ASN A 144 -16.05 -26.88 0.78
N CYS A 145 -16.74 -26.40 -0.26
CA CYS A 145 -16.34 -25.20 -1.02
C CYS A 145 -16.54 -23.88 -0.25
N LEU A 146 -17.46 -23.83 0.72
CA LEU A 146 -17.68 -22.64 1.55
C LEU A 146 -16.48 -22.34 2.47
N ASN A 147 -15.78 -23.38 2.90
CA ASN A 147 -14.69 -23.28 3.87
C ASN A 147 -13.33 -23.01 3.22
N GLU A 148 -13.15 -23.41 1.95
CA GLU A 148 -11.90 -23.28 1.22
C GLU A 148 -12.09 -22.37 -0.01
N LYS A 149 -11.86 -21.06 0.17
CA LYS A 149 -11.95 -20.05 -0.91
C LYS A 149 -10.77 -20.16 -1.90
N THR A 150 -10.74 -21.24 -2.67
CA THR A 150 -9.69 -21.49 -3.67
C THR A 150 -9.95 -20.72 -4.98
N PRO A 151 -8.93 -20.50 -5.82
CA PRO A 151 -9.12 -19.94 -7.16
C PRO A 151 -10.13 -20.72 -8.01
N ALA A 152 -10.12 -22.06 -7.97
CA ALA A 152 -11.08 -22.89 -8.71
C ALA A 152 -12.52 -22.67 -8.24
N TYR A 153 -12.74 -22.51 -6.93
CA TYR A 153 -14.05 -22.17 -6.38
C TYR A 153 -14.53 -20.79 -6.85
N LEU A 154 -13.68 -19.77 -6.78
CA LEU A 154 -14.02 -18.43 -7.25
C LEU A 154 -14.38 -18.43 -8.74
N ARG A 155 -13.66 -19.22 -9.56
CA ARG A 155 -14.01 -19.38 -10.98
C ARG A 155 -15.40 -19.97 -11.18
N ALA A 156 -15.73 -21.03 -10.45
CA ALA A 156 -17.04 -21.67 -10.53
C ALA A 156 -18.18 -20.76 -10.05
N LEU A 157 -17.95 -19.97 -8.99
CA LEU A 157 -18.96 -19.07 -8.40
C LEU A 157 -19.30 -17.88 -9.32
N TYR A 158 -18.28 -17.32 -9.98
CA TYR A 158 -18.42 -16.12 -10.82
C TYR A 158 -18.38 -16.42 -12.32
N ASN A 159 -18.47 -17.69 -12.72
CA ASN A 159 -18.36 -18.15 -14.11
C ASN A 159 -17.11 -17.59 -14.83
N ILE A 160 -15.98 -17.51 -14.13
CA ILE A 160 -14.70 -17.07 -14.71
C ILE A 160 -14.15 -18.21 -15.59
N PRO A 161 -13.75 -17.95 -16.85
CA PRO A 161 -13.22 -18.98 -17.73
C PRO A 161 -11.89 -19.55 -17.21
N GLU A 162 -11.56 -20.77 -17.64
CA GLU A 162 -10.23 -21.34 -17.40
C GLU A 162 -9.16 -20.51 -18.13
N PRO A 163 -7.97 -20.34 -17.53
CA PRO A 163 -6.90 -19.56 -18.13
C PRO A 163 -6.49 -20.17 -19.48
N THR A 164 -6.25 -19.31 -20.45
CA THR A 164 -5.67 -19.71 -21.74
C THR A 164 -4.16 -19.70 -21.65
N ASP A 165 -3.49 -20.68 -22.27
CA ASP A 165 -2.02 -20.71 -22.40
C ASP A 165 -1.47 -19.54 -23.22
N THR A 166 -2.35 -18.82 -23.92
CA THR A 166 -2.03 -17.62 -24.68
C THR A 166 -2.44 -16.39 -23.88
N PRO A 167 -1.48 -15.58 -23.39
CA PRO A 167 -1.77 -14.29 -22.79
C PRO A 167 -2.41 -13.36 -23.81
N SER A 168 -3.36 -12.52 -23.37
CA SER A 168 -3.87 -11.44 -24.20
C SER A 168 -2.75 -10.45 -24.51
N LYS A 169 -2.54 -10.14 -25.79
CA LYS A 169 -1.46 -9.26 -26.25
C LYS A 169 -1.64 -7.86 -25.65
N GLY A 170 -0.63 -7.40 -24.90
CA GLY A 170 -0.63 -6.08 -24.26
C GLY A 170 -1.40 -5.99 -22.95
N ASN A 171 -1.89 -7.11 -22.41
CA ASN A 171 -2.54 -7.13 -21.11
C ASN A 171 -1.50 -7.25 -19.98
N SER A 172 -1.47 -6.28 -19.07
CA SER A 172 -0.63 -6.28 -17.87
C SER A 172 -1.45 -5.78 -16.69
N PHE A 173 -1.21 -6.31 -15.49
CA PHE A 173 -1.83 -5.84 -14.26
C PHE A 173 -0.76 -5.62 -13.19
N GLY A 174 -1.01 -4.67 -12.29
CA GLY A 174 -0.20 -4.45 -11.09
C GLY A 174 -1.05 -4.72 -9.85
N VAL A 175 -0.49 -5.44 -8.88
CA VAL A 175 -1.07 -5.60 -7.55
C VAL A 175 -0.18 -4.82 -6.60
N VAL A 176 -0.75 -3.84 -5.90
CA VAL A 176 -0.03 -3.03 -4.91
C VAL A 176 -0.55 -3.37 -3.52
N GLU A 177 0.38 -3.61 -2.61
CA GLU A 177 0.11 -3.86 -1.20
C GLU A 177 0.97 -2.90 -0.37
N TYR A 178 0.36 -2.23 0.60
CA TYR A 178 0.99 -1.18 1.42
C TYR A 178 1.29 -1.64 2.85
N ASN A 179 1.42 -2.95 3.07
CA ASN A 179 1.85 -3.49 4.35
C ASN A 179 3.33 -3.91 4.30
N SER A 180 3.87 -4.31 5.45
CA SER A 180 5.29 -4.72 5.55
C SER A 180 5.56 -6.13 5.01
N SER A 181 4.57 -6.83 4.46
CA SER A 181 4.75 -8.15 3.89
C SER A 181 5.37 -8.03 2.51
N THR A 182 6.45 -8.77 2.28
CA THR A 182 7.13 -8.80 0.99
C THR A 182 6.60 -9.95 0.15
N HIS A 183 6.34 -9.70 -1.13
CA HIS A 183 6.09 -10.77 -2.10
C HIS A 183 7.31 -11.68 -2.22
N ILE A 184 7.11 -12.98 -1.95
CA ILE A 184 8.12 -14.01 -2.13
C ILE A 184 7.71 -14.81 -3.37
N PRO A 185 8.46 -14.76 -4.49
CA PRO A 185 8.09 -15.48 -5.70
C PRO A 185 7.87 -16.98 -5.51
N LEU A 186 8.61 -17.60 -4.58
CA LEU A 186 8.51 -19.01 -4.26
C LEU A 186 7.15 -19.43 -3.68
N ASP A 187 6.37 -18.49 -3.13
CA ASP A 187 5.05 -18.78 -2.57
C ASP A 187 3.96 -18.88 -3.66
N LEU A 188 4.27 -18.51 -4.91
CA LEU A 188 3.36 -18.56 -6.06
C LEU A 188 3.60 -19.76 -7.00
N ASP A 189 4.62 -20.57 -6.75
CA ASP A 189 5.03 -21.72 -7.57
C ASP A 189 4.25 -23.02 -7.27
#